data_AF-A0A6C0FEC0-F1
#
_entry.id   AF-A0A6C0FEC0-F1
#
_cell.length_a   1.000
_cell.length_b   1.000
_cell.length_c   1.000
_cell.angle_alpha   90.00
_cell.angle_beta   90.00
_cell.angle_gamma   90.00
#
_symmetry.space_group_name_H-M   'P 1'
#
loop_
_entity.id
_entity.type
_entity.pdbx_description
1 polymer ?
#
loop_
_entity_poly.entity_id
_entity_poly.type
_entity_poly.pdbx_seq_one_letter_code
_entity_poly.pdbx_strand_id
1 'polypeptide(L)'
;MTRFKVLISGKIGNTEISTVKTLRDEITLEYIEEGLKNPNKWGLSKILKGWIISETYNNENNKWEETGSMNFEEFLVQQKKNNKKSYK
;
A
#
# COMPACT_ATOMS: atom_id res chain seq x y z
N MET A 1 13.72 -10.65 -6.76
CA MET A 1 12.92 -9.48 -7.16
C MET A 1 11.80 -9.33 -6.14
N THR A 2 11.59 -8.11 -5.64
CA THR A 2 10.51 -7.78 -4.70
C THR A 2 9.46 -6.97 -5.45
N ARG A 3 8.18 -7.16 -5.10
CA ARG A 3 7.08 -6.31 -5.54
C ARG A 3 6.18 -6.01 -4.35
N PHE A 4 5.30 -5.04 -4.51
CA PHE A 4 4.33 -4.72 -3.48
C PHE A 4 2.91 -4.80 -4.01
N LYS A 5 2.00 -5.30 -3.19
CA LYS A 5 0.56 -5.21 -3.39
C LYS A 5 -0.04 -4.24 -2.40
N VAL A 6 -0.85 -3.34 -2.92
CA VAL A 6 -1.62 -2.37 -2.15
C VAL A 6 -3.07 -2.82 -2.17
N LEU A 7 -3.57 -3.26 -1.02
CA LEU A 7 -4.96 -3.62 -0.82
C LEU A 7 -5.69 -2.44 -0.19
N ILE A 8 -6.75 -1.93 -0.81
CA ILE A 8 -7.51 -0.80 -0.26
C ILE A 8 -8.97 -1.16 -0.26
N SER A 9 -9.62 -0.96 0.89
CA SER A 9 -11.07 -1.01 0.99
C SER A 9 -11.62 0.39 1.23
N GLY A 10 -12.69 0.71 0.53
CA GLY A 10 -13.35 1.99 0.61
C GLY A 10 -14.81 1.89 0.24
N LYS A 11 -15.45 3.03 0.02
CA LYS A 11 -16.84 3.09 -0.43
C LYS A 11 -16.95 3.60 -1.86
N ILE A 12 -17.96 3.15 -2.58
CA ILE A 12 -18.55 3.86 -3.72
C ILE A 12 -20.03 4.02 -3.39
N GLY A 13 -20.47 5.27 -3.17
CA GLY A 13 -21.77 5.53 -2.54
C GLY A 13 -21.86 4.87 -1.15
N ASN A 14 -22.84 3.98 -0.97
CA ASN A 14 -23.04 3.22 0.28
C ASN A 14 -22.42 1.82 0.27
N THR A 15 -21.85 1.37 -0.85
CA THR A 15 -21.30 0.02 -1.00
C THR A 15 -19.82 0.02 -0.61
N GLU A 16 -19.41 -0.91 0.26
CA GLU A 16 -18.00 -1.16 0.52
C GLU A 16 -17.38 -2.01 -0.59
N ILE A 17 -16.25 -1.56 -1.13
CA ILE A 17 -15.54 -2.20 -2.24
C ILE A 17 -14.06 -2.29 -1.86
N SER A 18 -13.42 -3.40 -2.22
CA SER A 18 -11.98 -3.58 -2.10
C SER A 18 -11.32 -3.59 -3.47
N THR A 19 -10.21 -2.88 -3.61
CA THR A 19 -9.38 -2.85 -4.82
C THR A 19 -7.96 -3.28 -4.47
N VAL A 20 -7.27 -3.86 -5.46
CA VAL A 20 -5.89 -4.31 -5.33
C VAL A 20 -5.06 -3.66 -6.42
N LYS A 21 -3.98 -2.98 -6.05
CA LYS A 21 -2.98 -2.47 -7.00
C LYS A 21 -1.65 -3.18 -6.78
N THR A 22 -1.08 -3.73 -7.83
CA THR A 22 0.25 -4.35 -7.79
C THR A 22 1.27 -3.37 -8.37
N LEU A 23 2.35 -3.13 -7.62
CA LEU A 23 3.44 -2.25 -7.99
C LEU A 23 4.70 -3.09 -8.08
N ARG A 24 5.40 -3.02 -9.21
CA ARG A 24 6.62 -3.81 -9.45
C ARG A 24 7.88 -3.18 -8.83
N ASP A 25 7.80 -1.92 -8.42
CA ASP A 25 8.90 -1.13 -7.86
C ASP A 25 8.58 -0.68 -6.43
N GLU A 26 9.34 0.27 -5.88
CA GLU A 26 9.16 0.81 -4.54
C GLU A 26 7.78 1.47 -4.34
N ILE A 27 7.13 1.17 -3.23
CA ILE A 27 6.05 2.00 -2.71
C ILE A 27 6.66 3.25 -2.09
N THR A 28 6.38 4.40 -2.69
CA THR A 28 6.75 5.69 -2.10
C THR A 28 5.68 6.15 -1.11
N LEU A 29 6.13 6.89 -0.09
CA LEU A 29 5.24 7.59 0.83
C LEU A 29 4.25 8.50 0.07
N GLU A 30 4.73 9.20 -0.97
CA GLU A 30 3.94 10.11 -1.80
C GLU A 30 2.79 9.39 -2.50
N TYR A 31 3.03 8.19 -3.03
CA TYR A 31 2.00 7.41 -3.71
C TYR A 31 0.83 7.06 -2.78
N ILE A 32 1.14 6.61 -1.55
CA ILE A 32 0.14 6.29 -0.54
C ILE A 32 -0.55 7.55 -0.04
N GLU A 33 0.20 8.62 0.25
CA GLU A 33 -0.36 9.88 0.73
C GLU A 33 -1.27 10.56 -0.28
N GLU A 34 -0.87 10.63 -1.54
CA GLU A 34 -1.68 11.21 -2.62
C GLU A 34 -2.97 10.42 -2.79
N GLY A 35 -2.86 9.10 -2.70
CA GLY A 35 -4.00 8.21 -2.71
C GLY A 35 -4.97 8.42 -1.54
N LEU A 36 -4.46 8.65 -0.34
CA LEU A 36 -5.27 8.92 0.85
C LEU A 36 -5.93 10.30 0.80
N LYS A 37 -5.23 11.30 0.27
CA LYS A 37 -5.73 12.67 0.09
C LYS A 37 -6.79 12.73 -1.02
N ASN A 38 -6.70 11.86 -2.03
CA ASN A 38 -7.64 11.79 -3.14
C ASN A 38 -8.13 10.34 -3.39
N PRO A 39 -9.10 9.85 -2.60
CA PRO A 39 -9.68 8.51 -2.74
C PRO A 39 -10.16 8.16 -4.16
N ASN A 40 -10.58 9.16 -4.95
CA ASN A 40 -11.05 8.95 -6.32
C ASN A 40 -9.97 8.40 -7.24
N LYS A 41 -8.67 8.59 -6.94
CA LYS A 41 -7.56 7.95 -7.67
C LYS A 41 -7.55 6.42 -7.55
N TRP A 42 -8.24 5.89 -6.55
CA TRP A 42 -8.47 4.46 -6.34
C TRP A 42 -9.84 4.01 -6.83
N GLY A 43 -10.62 4.91 -7.44
CA GLY A 43 -12.01 4.66 -7.78
C GLY A 43 -12.93 4.57 -6.55
N LEU A 44 -12.57 5.22 -5.44
CA LEU A 44 -13.31 5.18 -4.18
C LEU A 44 -13.76 6.59 -3.81
N SER A 45 -14.96 6.74 -3.23
CA SER A 45 -15.41 8.02 -2.65
C SER A 45 -14.81 8.28 -1.27
N LYS A 46 -14.42 7.22 -0.55
CA LYS A 46 -13.76 7.28 0.75
C LYS A 46 -12.94 6.02 0.99
N ILE A 47 -11.74 6.16 1.54
CA ILE A 47 -10.93 5.03 2.01
C ILE A 47 -11.33 4.69 3.45
N LEU A 48 -11.48 3.40 3.74
CA LEU A 48 -11.77 2.88 5.07
C LEU A 48 -10.53 2.22 5.69
N LYS A 49 -9.83 1.40 4.91
CA LYS A 49 -8.64 0.66 5.35
C LYS A 49 -7.70 0.42 4.16
N GLY A 50 -6.42 0.32 4.44
CA GLY A 50 -5.39 0.03 3.45
C GLY A 50 -4.29 -0.85 4.03
N TRP A 51 -3.78 -1.76 3.21
CA TRP A 51 -2.68 -2.66 3.53
C TRP A 51 -1.65 -2.64 2.41
N ILE A 52 -0.38 -2.69 2.81
CA ILE A 52 0.76 -2.90 1.93
C ILE A 52 1.27 -4.31 2.21
N ILE A 53 1.39 -5.11 1.16
CA ILE A 53 1.89 -6.47 1.21
C ILE A 53 3.18 -6.50 0.38
N SER A 54 4.29 -6.84 1.01
CA SER A 54 5.55 -7.11 0.34
C SER A 54 5.55 -8.56 -0.13
N GLU A 55 5.90 -8.78 -1.39
CA GLU A 55 6.05 -10.11 -1.96
C GLU A 55 7.43 -10.27 -2.62
N THR A 56 8.03 -11.44 -2.47
CA THR A 56 9.27 -11.80 -3.17
C THR A 56 8.99 -12.93 -4.15
N TYR A 57 9.60 -12.87 -5.33
CA TYR A 57 9.46 -13.94 -6.31
C TYR A 57 10.32 -15.15 -5.89
N ASN A 58 9.66 -16.27 -5.65
CA ASN A 58 10.27 -17.56 -5.39
C ASN A 58 10.50 -18.29 -6.73
N ASN A 59 11.77 -18.44 -7.10
CA ASN A 59 12.19 -19.10 -8.35
C ASN A 59 11.95 -20.61 -8.33
N GLU A 60 11.96 -21.26 -7.16
CA GLU A 60 11.73 -22.70 -7.04
C GLU A 60 10.26 -23.04 -7.33
N ASN A 61 9.35 -22.21 -6.84
CA ASN A 61 7.91 -22.41 -6.96
C ASN A 61 7.28 -21.65 -8.14
N ASN A 62 8.07 -20.86 -8.87
CA ASN A 62 7.63 -19.92 -9.92
C ASN A 62 6.45 -19.01 -9.48
N LYS A 63 6.42 -18.62 -8.21
CA LYS A 63 5.31 -17.89 -7.58
C LYS A 63 5.81 -16.72 -6.76
N TRP A 64 4.94 -15.76 -6.54
CA TRP A 64 5.18 -14.67 -5.59
C TRP A 64 4.71 -15.09 -4.21
N GLU A 65 5.57 -14.90 -3.20
CA GLU A 65 5.31 -15.28 -1.81
C GLU A 65 5.30 -14.02 -0.96
N GLU A 66 4.30 -13.89 -0.09
CA GLU A 66 4.21 -12.79 0.87
C GLU A 66 5.36 -12.90 1.88
N THR A 67 6.14 -11.83 1.99
CA THR A 67 7.24 -11.72 2.96
C THR A 67 6.94 -10.76 4.10
N GLY A 68 5.86 -10.00 4.00
CA GLY A 68 5.36 -9.17 5.08
C GLY A 68 4.17 -8.33 4.67
N SER A 69 3.39 -7.90 5.65
CA SER A 69 2.27 -6.99 5.44
C SER A 69 2.23 -5.93 6.53
N MET A 70 1.70 -4.76 6.18
CA MET A 70 1.63 -3.59 7.05
C MET A 70 0.39 -2.80 6.73
N ASN A 71 -0.31 -2.30 7.75
CA ASN A 71 -1.43 -1.40 7.49
C ASN A 71 -0.90 0.00 7.07
N PHE A 72 -1.74 0.78 6.38
CA PHE A 72 -1.31 2.10 5.89
C PHE A 72 -0.92 3.06 7.02
N GLU A 73 -1.61 3.03 8.16
CA GLU A 73 -1.34 3.93 9.28
C GLU A 73 0.06 3.66 9.88
N GLU A 74 0.40 2.38 10.06
CA GLU A 74 1.71 1.90 10.49
C GLU A 74 2.79 2.29 9.47
N PHE A 75 2.53 2.09 8.18
CA PHE A 75 3.47 2.48 7.12
C PHE A 75 3.76 3.98 7.15
N LEU A 76 2.72 4.82 7.23
CA LEU A 76 2.87 6.27 7.34
C LEU A 76 3.65 6.67 8.60
N VAL A 77 3.38 6.02 9.74
CA VAL A 77 4.11 6.27 10.99
C VAL A 77 5.58 5.88 10.86
N GLN A 78 5.89 4.72 10.26
CA GLN A 78 7.26 4.26 10.07
C GLN A 78 8.05 5.17 9.12
N GLN A 79 7.46 5.55 7.99
CA GLN A 79 8.11 6.46 7.03
C GLN A 79 8.36 7.84 7.63
N LYS A 80 7.40 8.39 8.40
CA LYS A 80 7.60 9.65 9.14
C LYS A 80 8.71 9.56 10.19
N LYS A 81 8.86 8.42 10.87
CA LYS A 81 9.96 8.18 11.82
C LYS A 81 11.32 8.10 11.10
N ASN A 82 11.37 7.44 9.95
CA ASN A 82 12.58 7.28 9.16
C ASN A 82 13.02 8.61 8.53
N ASN A 83 12.09 9.42 8.00
CA ASN A 83 12.38 10.76 7.47
C ASN A 83 12.85 11.74 8.56
N LYS A 84 12.38 11.61 9.81
CA LYS A 84 12.90 12.40 10.94
C LYS A 84 14.34 12.07 11.33
N LYS A 85 14.87 10.90 10.97
CA LYS A 85 16.29 10.56 11.21
C LYS A 85 17.25 11.15 10.18
N SER A 86 16.75 11.75 9.09
CA SER A 86 17.61 12.33 8.04
C SER A 86 18.01 13.79 8.28
N TYR A 87 17.59 14.40 9.39
CA TYR A 87 18.09 15.70 9.85
C TYR A 87 18.87 15.53 11.16
N LYS A 88 20.12 15.08 11.05
CA LYS A 88 21.12 15.21 12.10
C LYS A 88 22.41 15.72 11.49
#